data_AF-A0A6B3L601-F1
#
_entry.id   AF-A0A6B3L601-F1
#
_cell.length_a   1.000
_cell.length_b   1.000
_cell.length_c   1.000
_cell.angle_alpha   90.00
_cell.angle_beta   90.00
_cell.angle_gamma   90.00
#
_symmetry.space_group_name_H-M   'P 1'
#
loop_
_entity.id
_entity.type
_entity.pdbx_description
1 polymer ?
#
loop_
_entity_poly.entity_id
_entity_poly.type
_entity_poly.pdbx_seq_one_letter_code
_entity_poly.pdbx_strand_id
1 'polypeptide(L)'
;MTAWIKAALFLLCFAVLGGVVASVMWFKVHVFEKGAEAKDELEEIRKVKVAPHDFSPRLFSEAVTALADKDQEGARAKLVEILQFHREGSHGDAALRLLGELNMDQLMSADASLGKRSIEVASGQSVNSIARQNQCTFHYIVRVNGLTNPAALQPHDRLWVCPLDFKVVVRLDASRLYLMRDDKFFKVYDLLAVRRPPGMRVPVRTKVTDKKVYINGRQVMLSSESYHQAEKAVDFGNSLSLRSVSEGEDVPERSFGVFMRESDVDELMTVLRVGNRVEINP
;
A
#
# COMPACT_ATOMS: atom_id res chain seq x y z
N MET A 1 4.25 -11.34 -93.06
CA MET A 1 4.32 -10.32 -91.98
C MET A 1 5.69 -9.66 -92.06
N THR A 2 5.76 -8.40 -92.46
CA THR A 2 6.99 -7.69 -92.86
C THR A 2 7.94 -7.51 -91.68
N ALA A 3 9.27 -7.62 -91.93
CA ALA A 3 10.33 -7.59 -90.91
C ALA A 3 10.27 -6.35 -89.98
N TRP A 4 9.75 -5.24 -90.50
CA TRP A 4 9.55 -3.99 -89.76
C TRP A 4 8.56 -4.10 -88.60
N ILE A 5 7.50 -4.92 -88.73
CA ILE A 5 6.51 -5.11 -87.66
C ILE A 5 7.14 -5.89 -86.49
N LYS A 6 8.01 -6.87 -86.78
CA LYS A 6 8.72 -7.63 -85.74
C LYS A 6 9.74 -6.77 -84.98
N ALA A 7 10.45 -5.88 -85.69
CA ALA A 7 11.38 -4.94 -85.08
C ALA A 7 10.65 -3.91 -84.17
N ALA A 8 9.51 -3.38 -84.61
CA ALA A 8 8.69 -2.48 -83.82
C ALA A 8 8.12 -3.16 -82.56
N LEU A 9 7.66 -4.42 -82.69
CA LEU A 9 7.14 -5.19 -81.55
C LEU A 9 8.24 -5.48 -80.52
N PHE A 10 9.47 -5.77 -80.98
CA PHE A 10 10.61 -6.03 -80.10
C PHE A 10 11.04 -4.79 -79.31
N LEU A 11 11.06 -3.62 -79.95
CA LEU A 11 11.33 -2.33 -79.30
C LEU A 11 10.26 -1.98 -78.26
N LEU A 12 8.99 -2.23 -78.57
CA LEU A 12 7.89 -2.05 -77.62
C LEU A 12 8.03 -2.96 -76.40
N CYS A 13 8.34 -4.25 -76.61
CA CYS A 13 8.59 -5.18 -75.52
C CYS A 13 9.76 -4.74 -74.64
N PHE A 14 10.85 -4.24 -75.22
CA PHE A 14 12.00 -3.72 -74.47
C PHE A 14 11.66 -2.46 -73.66
N ALA A 15 10.86 -1.56 -74.21
CA ALA A 15 10.41 -0.36 -73.51
C ALA A 15 9.52 -0.69 -72.31
N VAL A 16 8.59 -1.64 -72.48
CA VAL A 16 7.73 -2.13 -71.39
C VAL A 16 8.57 -2.82 -70.31
N LEU A 17 9.51 -3.68 -70.70
CA LEU A 17 10.38 -4.37 -69.75
C LEU A 17 11.26 -3.39 -68.96
N GLY A 18 11.83 -2.38 -69.63
CA GLY A 18 12.60 -1.32 -69.00
C GLY A 18 11.78 -0.48 -68.02
N GLY A 19 10.53 -0.15 -68.37
CA GLY A 19 9.61 0.57 -67.49
C GLY A 19 9.25 -0.21 -66.22
N VAL A 20 9.07 -1.53 -66.32
CA VAL A 20 8.80 -2.40 -65.17
C VAL A 20 10.01 -2.46 -64.24
N VAL A 21 11.22 -2.66 -64.78
CA VAL A 21 12.45 -2.71 -63.99
C VAL A 21 12.72 -1.37 -63.29
N ALA A 22 12.56 -0.25 -63.98
CA ALA A 22 12.71 1.08 -63.40
C ALA A 22 11.69 1.34 -62.28
N SER A 23 10.44 0.92 -62.46
CA SER A 23 9.39 1.05 -61.44
C SER A 23 9.68 0.21 -60.21
N VAL A 24 10.18 -1.02 -60.37
CA VAL A 24 10.57 -1.90 -59.25
C VAL A 24 11.77 -1.31 -58.49
N MET A 25 12.78 -0.78 -59.19
CA MET A 25 13.91 -0.12 -58.53
C MET A 25 13.49 1.14 -57.80
N TRP A 26 12.65 1.98 -58.40
CA TRP A 26 12.15 3.19 -57.76
C TRP A 26 11.36 2.85 -56.50
N PHE A 27 10.48 1.84 -56.57
CA PHE A 27 9.68 1.38 -55.44
C PHE A 27 10.54 0.77 -54.32
N LYS A 28 11.59 0.01 -54.67
CA LYS A 28 12.53 -0.55 -53.69
C LYS A 28 13.26 0.55 -52.90
N VAL A 29 13.82 1.54 -53.59
CA VAL A 29 14.58 2.64 -52.96
C VAL A 29 13.65 3.58 -52.18
N HIS A 30 12.49 3.94 -52.72
CA HIS A 30 11.65 4.97 -52.10
C HIS A 30 10.70 4.43 -51.03
N VAL A 31 10.27 3.17 -51.11
CA VAL A 31 9.25 2.61 -50.20
C VAL A 31 9.87 1.64 -49.19
N PHE A 32 10.75 0.73 -49.63
CA PHE A 32 11.31 -0.29 -48.74
C PHE A 32 12.47 0.22 -47.90
N GLU A 33 13.43 0.94 -48.48
CA GLU A 33 14.59 1.46 -47.73
C GLU A 33 14.17 2.53 -46.71
N LYS A 34 13.33 3.49 -47.12
CA LYS A 34 12.75 4.47 -46.18
C LYS A 34 11.89 3.84 -45.08
N GLY A 35 11.17 2.76 -45.41
CA GLY A 35 10.37 2.01 -44.45
C GLY A 35 11.21 1.15 -43.50
N ALA A 36 12.42 0.76 -43.89
CA ALA A 36 13.37 0.06 -43.03
C ALA A 36 14.10 1.02 -42.10
N GLU A 37 14.55 2.18 -42.62
CA GLU A 37 15.15 3.25 -41.81
C GLU A 37 14.18 3.76 -40.73
N ALA A 38 12.90 3.99 -41.06
CA ALA A 38 11.89 4.40 -40.09
C ALA A 38 11.60 3.32 -39.01
N LYS A 39 11.81 2.04 -39.33
CA LYS A 39 11.65 0.94 -38.36
C LYS A 39 12.87 0.80 -37.46
N ASP A 40 14.07 0.97 -38.01
CA ASP A 40 15.31 0.99 -37.25
C ASP A 40 15.39 2.21 -36.32
N GLU A 41 14.90 3.38 -36.77
CA GLU A 41 14.77 4.58 -35.95
C GLU A 41 13.72 4.40 -34.84
N LEU A 42 12.59 3.71 -35.13
CA LEU A 42 11.62 3.34 -34.09
C LEU A 42 12.20 2.34 -33.07
N GLU A 43 13.00 1.38 -33.54
CA GLU A 43 13.71 0.42 -32.70
C GLU A 43 14.79 1.10 -31.85
N GLU A 44 15.52 2.09 -32.38
CA GLU A 44 16.46 2.91 -31.61
C GLU A 44 15.73 3.78 -30.58
N ILE A 45 14.65 4.48 -30.94
CA ILE A 45 13.83 5.25 -30.00
C ILE A 45 13.25 4.35 -28.91
N ARG A 46 12.88 3.11 -29.23
CA ARG A 46 12.41 2.10 -28.27
C ARG A 46 13.54 1.56 -27.38
N LYS A 47 14.78 1.50 -27.89
CA LYS A 47 15.98 1.12 -27.12
C LYS A 47 16.44 2.26 -26.19
N VAL A 48 16.19 3.52 -26.56
CA VAL A 48 16.30 4.67 -25.66
C VAL A 48 15.10 4.64 -24.70
N LYS A 49 15.19 3.79 -23.68
CA LYS A 49 14.40 3.95 -22.45
C LYS A 49 14.78 5.30 -21.83
N VAL A 50 14.13 6.38 -22.25
CA VAL A 50 14.05 7.58 -21.42
C VAL A 50 13.28 7.13 -20.18
N ALA A 51 13.99 6.93 -19.07
CA ALA A 51 13.34 6.69 -17.79
C ALA A 51 12.31 7.82 -17.59
N PRO A 52 11.05 7.51 -17.22
CA PRO A 52 10.06 8.54 -16.95
C PRO A 52 10.69 9.59 -16.03
N HIS A 53 10.58 10.86 -16.39
CA HIS A 53 11.13 11.93 -15.55
C HIS A 53 10.49 11.80 -14.16
N ASP A 54 11.33 11.52 -13.16
CA ASP A 54 10.86 11.29 -11.79
C ASP A 54 10.48 12.63 -11.16
N PHE A 55 9.18 12.95 -11.17
CA PHE A 55 8.63 14.15 -10.53
C PHE A 55 8.43 13.97 -9.02
N SER A 56 8.70 12.79 -8.45
CA SER A 56 8.50 12.52 -7.03
C SER A 56 9.27 13.47 -6.09
N PRO A 57 10.51 13.93 -6.37
CA PRO A 57 11.20 14.88 -5.50
C PRO A 57 10.47 16.22 -5.38
N ARG A 58 9.96 16.73 -6.51
CA ARG A 58 9.23 18.00 -6.54
C ARG A 58 7.92 17.88 -5.79
N LEU A 59 7.11 16.85 -6.09
CA LEU A 59 5.85 16.60 -5.40
C LEU A 59 6.06 16.38 -3.90
N PHE A 60 7.15 15.72 -3.52
CA PHE A 60 7.49 15.49 -2.11
C PHE A 60 7.86 16.80 -1.41
N SER A 61 8.65 17.65 -2.05
CA SER A 61 8.95 18.99 -1.52
C SER A 61 7.68 19.83 -1.37
N GLU A 62 6.78 19.82 -2.36
CA GLU A 62 5.48 20.51 -2.28
C GLU A 62 4.63 19.98 -1.12
N ALA A 63 4.63 18.65 -0.89
CA ALA A 63 3.93 18.05 0.24
C ALA A 63 4.52 18.51 1.59
N VAL A 64 5.85 18.56 1.71
CA VAL A 64 6.53 19.04 2.94
C VAL A 64 6.23 20.52 3.20
N THR A 65 6.22 21.36 2.15
CA THR A 65 5.82 22.77 2.27
C THR A 65 4.36 22.90 2.71
N ALA A 66 3.44 22.14 2.11
CA ALA A 66 2.04 22.16 2.52
C ALA A 66 1.86 21.74 3.99
N LEU A 67 2.63 20.76 4.49
CA LEU A 67 2.65 20.41 5.92
C LEU A 67 3.14 21.55 6.81
N ALA A 68 4.19 22.27 6.38
CA ALA A 68 4.68 23.44 7.11
C ALA A 68 3.62 24.55 7.20
N ASP A 69 2.83 24.71 6.15
CA ASP A 69 1.70 25.65 6.08
C ASP A 69 0.43 25.16 6.78
N LYS A 70 0.48 23.99 7.44
CA LYS A 70 -0.64 23.29 8.09
C LYS A 70 -1.76 22.86 7.13
N ASP A 71 -1.50 22.81 5.83
CA ASP A 71 -2.40 22.27 4.82
C ASP A 71 -2.21 20.74 4.71
N GLN A 72 -2.86 20.01 5.63
CA GLN A 72 -2.80 18.54 5.66
C GLN A 72 -3.46 17.90 4.44
N GLU A 73 -4.52 18.50 3.89
CA GLU A 73 -5.23 17.95 2.73
C GLU A 73 -4.39 18.09 1.45
N GLY A 74 -3.78 19.26 1.23
CA GLY A 74 -2.86 19.50 0.14
C GLY A 74 -1.65 18.57 0.19
N ALA A 75 -1.03 18.43 1.37
CA ALA A 75 0.08 17.49 1.56
C ALA A 75 -0.32 16.06 1.23
N ARG A 76 -1.47 15.61 1.73
CA ARG A 76 -1.99 14.26 1.49
C ARG A 76 -2.24 14.00 0.00
N ALA A 77 -2.83 14.97 -0.71
CA ALA A 77 -3.10 14.84 -2.14
C ALA A 77 -1.80 14.61 -2.93
N LYS A 78 -0.74 15.38 -2.63
CA LYS A 78 0.57 15.26 -3.27
C LYS A 78 1.25 13.92 -2.98
N LEU A 79 1.17 13.43 -1.75
CA LEU A 79 1.73 12.12 -1.38
C LEU A 79 0.99 10.96 -2.08
N VAL A 80 -0.33 11.05 -2.17
CA VAL A 80 -1.13 10.07 -2.92
C VAL A 80 -0.75 10.07 -4.40
N GLU A 81 -0.52 11.24 -5.00
CA GLU A 81 -0.07 11.39 -6.39
C GLU A 81 1.27 10.68 -6.61
N ILE A 82 2.24 10.86 -5.71
CA ILE A 82 3.52 10.13 -5.77
C ILE A 82 3.28 8.62 -5.75
N LEU A 83 2.43 8.11 -4.86
CA LEU A 83 2.20 6.67 -4.76
C LEU A 83 1.42 6.09 -5.94
N GLN A 84 0.63 6.90 -6.65
CA GLN A 84 -0.12 6.46 -7.82
C GLN A 84 0.73 6.46 -9.09
N PHE A 85 1.55 7.50 -9.30
CA PHE A 85 2.24 7.71 -10.58
C PHE A 85 3.75 7.52 -10.51
N HIS A 86 4.35 7.70 -9.33
CA HIS A 86 5.80 7.73 -9.14
C HIS A 86 6.28 6.85 -7.98
N ARG A 87 5.59 5.72 -7.74
CA ARG A 87 5.88 4.82 -6.61
C ARG A 87 7.31 4.25 -6.65
N GLU A 88 7.81 3.95 -7.85
CA GLU A 88 9.17 3.43 -8.07
C GLU A 88 10.22 4.56 -8.12
N GLY A 89 9.78 5.81 -8.02
CA GLY A 89 10.65 6.98 -7.97
C GLY A 89 11.43 7.08 -6.66
N SER A 90 12.38 8.00 -6.64
CA SER A 90 13.31 8.24 -5.53
C SER A 90 12.64 8.53 -4.19
N HIS A 91 11.45 9.15 -4.20
CA HIS A 91 10.71 9.52 -2.99
C HIS A 91 9.48 8.65 -2.73
N GLY A 92 9.30 7.54 -3.46
CA GLY A 92 8.14 6.66 -3.29
C GLY A 92 8.03 6.09 -1.87
N ASP A 93 9.14 5.59 -1.30
CA ASP A 93 9.14 5.02 0.06
C ASP A 93 8.92 6.07 1.15
N ALA A 94 9.57 7.23 1.00
CA ALA A 94 9.40 8.36 1.91
C ALA A 94 7.96 8.87 1.90
N ALA A 95 7.34 8.99 0.72
CA ALA A 95 5.95 9.38 0.58
C ALA A 95 5.00 8.36 1.24
N LEU A 96 5.33 7.07 1.12
CA LEU A 96 4.53 5.98 1.68
C LEU A 96 4.55 6.01 3.22
N ARG A 97 5.72 6.23 3.82
CA ARG A 97 5.87 6.40 5.28
C ARG A 97 5.15 7.66 5.77
N LEU A 98 5.42 8.81 5.14
CA LEU A 98 4.84 10.10 5.55
C LEU A 98 3.31 10.11 5.44
N LEU A 99 2.75 9.57 4.34
CA LEU A 99 1.31 9.44 4.19
C LEU A 99 0.71 8.52 5.26
N GLY A 100 1.42 7.44 5.63
CA GLY A 100 1.05 6.56 6.71
C GLY A 100 0.91 7.28 8.05
N GLU A 101 1.91 8.09 8.40
CA GLU A 101 1.89 8.88 9.64
C GLU A 101 0.75 9.90 9.64
N LEU A 102 0.59 10.67 8.56
CA LEU A 102 -0.51 11.64 8.45
C LEU A 102 -1.89 10.98 8.60
N ASN A 103 -2.08 9.79 8.00
CA ASN A 103 -3.32 9.04 8.12
C ASN A 103 -3.58 8.58 9.56
N MET A 104 -2.54 8.15 10.28
CA MET A 104 -2.65 7.75 11.68
C MET A 104 -2.90 8.94 12.60
N ASP A 105 -2.19 10.05 12.41
CA ASP A 105 -2.41 11.28 13.18
C ASP A 105 -3.84 11.77 13.03
N GLN A 106 -4.35 11.80 11.79
CA GLN A 106 -5.72 12.16 11.50
C GLN A 106 -6.73 11.13 12.06
N LEU A 107 -6.38 9.85 12.14
CA LEU A 107 -7.24 8.84 12.76
C LEU A 107 -7.33 9.01 14.29
N MET A 108 -6.22 9.43 14.90
CA MET A 108 -6.07 9.61 16.35
C MET A 108 -6.54 10.99 16.83
N SER A 109 -6.79 11.95 15.94
CA SER A 109 -7.32 13.26 16.29
C SER A 109 -8.79 13.21 16.74
N ALA A 110 -9.17 14.09 17.66
CA ALA A 110 -10.53 14.22 18.18
C ALA A 110 -11.40 15.14 17.30
N ASP A 111 -11.59 14.78 16.04
CA ASP A 111 -12.37 15.56 15.06
C ASP A 111 -13.27 14.66 14.19
N ALA A 112 -14.06 15.28 13.31
CA ALA A 112 -15.02 14.59 12.43
C ALA A 112 -14.40 13.99 11.15
N SER A 113 -13.07 13.89 11.04
CA SER A 113 -12.42 13.36 9.84
C SER A 113 -12.51 11.83 9.73
N LEU A 114 -12.19 11.27 8.56
CA LEU A 114 -12.07 9.82 8.33
C LEU A 114 -13.31 8.99 8.75
N GLY A 115 -14.51 9.57 8.66
CA GLY A 115 -15.76 8.90 9.03
C GLY A 115 -15.98 8.77 10.54
N LYS A 116 -15.25 9.54 11.35
CA LYS A 116 -15.49 9.67 12.79
C LYS A 116 -16.85 10.31 13.05
N ARG A 117 -17.51 9.82 14.10
CA ARG A 117 -18.77 10.39 14.60
C ARG A 117 -18.66 10.66 16.09
N SER A 118 -19.29 11.73 16.54
CA SER A 118 -19.50 11.99 17.96
C SER A 118 -20.75 11.24 18.42
N ILE A 119 -20.63 10.51 19.53
CA ILE A 119 -21.74 9.83 20.20
C ILE A 119 -21.86 10.35 21.61
N GLU A 120 -23.07 10.28 22.14
CA GLU A 120 -23.36 10.57 23.53
C GLU A 120 -23.49 9.26 24.31
N VAL A 121 -22.85 9.19 25.46
CA VAL A 121 -22.85 8.00 26.31
C VAL A 121 -24.21 7.84 26.97
N ALA A 122 -24.84 6.70 26.75
CA ALA A 122 -26.07 6.33 27.45
C ALA A 122 -25.77 5.71 28.82
N SER A 123 -26.75 5.78 29.73
CA SER A 123 -26.63 5.19 31.06
C SER A 123 -26.33 3.68 30.99
N GLY A 124 -25.34 3.24 31.76
CA GLY A 124 -24.90 1.84 31.83
C GLY A 124 -23.98 1.38 30.69
N GLN A 125 -23.64 2.25 29.72
CA GLN A 125 -22.65 1.91 28.69
C GLN A 125 -21.23 1.95 29.25
N SER A 126 -20.46 0.91 28.93
CA SER A 126 -19.01 0.88 29.13
C SER A 126 -18.28 1.16 27.81
N VAL A 127 -17.02 1.60 27.88
CA VAL A 127 -16.15 1.78 26.71
C VAL A 127 -16.10 0.50 25.85
N ASN A 128 -16.07 -0.69 26.47
CA ASN A 128 -16.10 -1.96 25.76
C ASN A 128 -17.41 -2.19 24.98
N SER A 129 -18.56 -1.86 25.59
CA SER A 129 -19.86 -1.97 24.91
C SER A 129 -19.97 -0.99 23.75
N ILE A 130 -19.50 0.25 23.94
CA ILE A 130 -19.44 1.29 22.92
C ILE A 130 -18.52 0.85 21.78
N ALA A 131 -17.34 0.30 22.09
CA ALA A 131 -16.40 -0.17 21.07
C ALA A 131 -17.02 -1.25 20.17
N ARG A 132 -17.72 -2.21 20.77
CA ARG A 132 -18.42 -3.28 20.04
C ARG A 132 -19.52 -2.72 19.13
N GLN A 133 -20.37 -1.82 19.64
CA GLN A 133 -21.48 -1.23 18.89
C GLN A 133 -21.00 -0.35 17.73
N ASN A 134 -19.87 0.33 17.90
CA ASN A 134 -19.30 1.24 16.91
C ASN A 134 -18.26 0.61 16.01
N GLN A 135 -18.05 -0.71 16.11
CA GLN A 135 -17.05 -1.42 15.32
C GLN A 135 -15.65 -0.79 15.44
N CYS A 136 -15.26 -0.42 16.66
CA CYS A 136 -13.93 0.09 16.99
C CYS A 136 -13.28 -0.73 18.11
N THR A 137 -12.12 -0.30 18.61
CA THR A 137 -11.44 -0.97 19.73
C THR A 137 -11.55 -0.14 21.00
N PHE A 138 -11.38 -0.81 22.15
CA PHE A 138 -11.27 -0.14 23.45
C PHE A 138 -10.15 0.91 23.45
N HIS A 139 -8.93 0.52 23.07
CA HIS A 139 -7.76 1.40 23.07
C HIS A 139 -7.92 2.60 22.14
N TYR A 140 -8.59 2.44 20.99
CA TYR A 140 -8.87 3.55 20.09
C TYR A 140 -9.73 4.63 20.76
N ILE A 141 -10.85 4.24 21.40
CA ILE A 141 -11.72 5.19 22.10
C ILE A 141 -10.95 5.90 23.22
N VAL A 142 -10.21 5.15 24.03
CA VAL A 142 -9.43 5.70 25.14
C VAL A 142 -8.42 6.73 24.66
N ARG A 143 -7.69 6.41 23.59
CA ARG A 143 -6.63 7.28 23.04
C ARG A 143 -7.18 8.54 22.38
N VAL A 144 -8.15 8.42 21.48
CA VAL A 144 -8.71 9.56 20.72
C VAL A 144 -9.43 10.56 21.63
N ASN A 145 -10.09 10.04 22.67
CA ASN A 145 -10.86 10.88 23.60
C ASN A 145 -10.07 11.29 24.85
N GLY A 146 -8.78 10.94 24.95
CA GLY A 146 -7.94 11.28 26.10
C GLY A 146 -8.48 10.77 27.43
N LEU A 147 -9.12 9.60 27.45
CA LEU A 147 -9.73 9.05 28.67
C LEU A 147 -8.65 8.55 29.63
N THR A 148 -8.49 9.22 30.77
CA THR A 148 -7.57 8.80 31.83
C THR A 148 -8.14 7.67 32.68
N ASN A 149 -9.46 7.68 32.92
CA ASN A 149 -10.17 6.61 33.63
C ASN A 149 -11.33 6.06 32.77
N PRO A 150 -11.08 5.06 31.91
CA PRO A 150 -12.11 4.47 31.04
C PRO A 150 -13.28 3.80 31.80
N ALA A 151 -13.11 3.49 33.09
CA ALA A 151 -14.16 2.91 33.93
C ALA A 151 -15.12 3.96 34.51
N ALA A 152 -14.74 5.24 34.53
CA ALA A 152 -15.50 6.33 35.14
C ALA A 152 -16.36 7.11 34.15
N LEU A 153 -16.70 6.52 32.99
CA LEU A 153 -17.48 7.16 31.95
C LEU A 153 -18.87 7.56 32.48
N GLN A 154 -19.25 8.82 32.28
CA GLN A 154 -20.53 9.36 32.76
C GLN A 154 -21.57 9.38 31.63
N PRO A 155 -22.86 9.23 31.97
CA PRO A 155 -23.93 9.52 31.02
C PRO A 155 -23.78 10.96 30.49
N HIS A 156 -24.12 11.15 29.20
CA HIS A 156 -24.00 12.41 28.46
C HIS A 156 -22.57 12.83 28.07
N ASP A 157 -21.54 12.04 28.42
CA ASP A 157 -20.21 12.25 27.88
C ASP A 157 -20.22 12.13 26.35
N ARG A 158 -19.45 12.99 25.66
CA ARG A 158 -19.32 12.95 24.21
C ARG A 158 -18.02 12.28 23.82
N LEU A 159 -18.12 11.22 23.04
CA LEU A 159 -16.98 10.45 22.56
C LEU A 159 -16.92 10.42 21.03
N TRP A 160 -15.74 10.60 20.48
CA TRP A 160 -15.42 10.30 19.10
C TRP A 160 -15.19 8.80 18.92
N VAL A 161 -15.87 8.24 17.92
CA VAL A 161 -15.77 6.83 17.54
C VAL A 161 -15.67 6.71 16.02
N CYS A 162 -14.95 5.69 15.54
CA CYS A 162 -14.76 5.41 14.11
C CYS A 162 -14.80 3.91 13.88
N PRO A 163 -15.58 3.40 12.91
CA PRO A 163 -15.44 2.01 12.46
C PRO A 163 -14.02 1.74 11.96
N LEU A 164 -13.38 0.69 12.49
CA LEU A 164 -12.00 0.32 12.17
C LEU A 164 -12.00 -0.88 11.21
N ASP A 165 -12.58 -0.70 10.02
CA ASP A 165 -12.70 -1.72 8.97
C ASP A 165 -11.41 -1.84 8.13
N PHE A 166 -10.31 -2.14 8.81
CA PHE A 166 -9.03 -2.35 8.15
C PHE A 166 -8.89 -3.75 7.55
N LYS A 167 -8.08 -3.81 6.49
CA LYS A 167 -7.52 -5.03 5.91
C LYS A 167 -6.00 -4.99 6.05
N VAL A 168 -5.44 -6.06 6.59
CA VAL A 168 -3.99 -6.24 6.74
C VAL A 168 -3.48 -7.02 5.54
N VAL A 169 -2.42 -6.54 4.89
CA VAL A 169 -1.75 -7.24 3.80
C VAL A 169 -0.27 -7.39 4.15
N VAL A 170 0.16 -8.61 4.44
CA VAL A 170 1.57 -8.95 4.69
C VAL A 170 2.21 -9.33 3.36
N ARG A 171 3.32 -8.68 3.02
CA ARG A 171 4.16 -8.94 1.85
C ARG A 171 5.49 -9.50 2.31
N LEU A 172 5.73 -10.79 2.04
CA LEU A 172 6.90 -11.49 2.54
C LEU A 172 8.15 -11.09 1.76
N ASP A 173 8.04 -10.92 0.44
CA ASP A 173 9.07 -10.44 -0.47
C ASP A 173 9.65 -9.09 -0.06
N ALA A 174 8.77 -8.18 0.34
CA ALA A 174 9.11 -6.83 0.75
C ALA A 174 9.37 -6.68 2.26
N SER A 175 9.20 -7.75 3.05
CA SER A 175 9.24 -7.71 4.52
C SER A 175 8.42 -6.56 5.12
N ARG A 176 7.18 -6.39 4.62
CA ARG A 176 6.31 -5.25 4.99
C ARG A 176 4.89 -5.69 5.30
N LEU A 177 4.27 -4.99 6.25
CA LEU A 177 2.84 -5.08 6.53
C LEU A 177 2.16 -3.80 6.08
N TYR A 178 1.16 -3.93 5.23
CA TYR A 178 0.34 -2.83 4.75
C TYR A 178 -1.01 -2.87 5.46
N LEU A 179 -1.38 -1.75 6.07
CA LEU A 179 -2.71 -1.48 6.56
C LEU A 179 -3.50 -0.80 5.44
N MET A 180 -4.63 -1.38 5.07
CA MET A 180 -5.50 -0.91 4.00
C MET A 180 -6.87 -0.55 4.58
N ARG A 181 -7.49 0.51 4.06
CA ARG A 181 -8.87 0.90 4.39
C ARG A 181 -9.61 1.14 3.08
N ASP A 182 -10.75 0.47 2.89
CA ASP A 182 -11.53 0.53 1.64
C ASP A 182 -10.66 0.26 0.38
N ASP A 183 -9.80 -0.76 0.48
CA ASP A 183 -8.80 -1.16 -0.53
C ASP A 183 -7.80 -0.07 -0.95
N LYS A 184 -7.73 1.04 -0.21
CA LYS A 184 -6.72 2.08 -0.35
C LYS A 184 -5.63 1.93 0.69
N PHE A 185 -4.41 2.31 0.32
CA PHE A 185 -3.28 2.37 1.24
C PHE A 185 -3.62 3.28 2.43
N PHE A 186 -3.34 2.79 3.64
CA PHE A 186 -3.51 3.57 4.87
C PHE A 186 -2.17 3.80 5.58
N LYS A 187 -1.44 2.75 5.92
CA LYS A 187 -0.10 2.82 6.53
C LYS A 187 0.73 1.58 6.18
N VAL A 188 2.05 1.69 6.28
CA VAL A 188 2.98 0.55 6.17
C VAL A 188 3.79 0.41 7.45
N TYR A 189 4.24 -0.80 7.70
CA TYR A 189 5.17 -1.12 8.77
C TYR A 189 6.25 -2.06 8.25
N ASP A 190 7.46 -1.86 8.74
CA ASP A 190 8.60 -2.73 8.45
C ASP A 190 8.57 -3.95 9.37
N LEU A 191 8.81 -5.13 8.80
CA LEU A 191 8.87 -6.38 9.55
C LEU A 191 10.32 -6.67 9.95
N LEU A 192 10.53 -7.07 11.21
CA LEU A 192 11.84 -7.52 11.69
C LEU A 192 12.16 -8.92 11.14
N ALA A 193 11.17 -9.79 11.13
CA ALA A 193 11.27 -11.12 10.54
C ALA A 193 9.89 -11.70 10.30
N VAL A 194 9.80 -12.65 9.36
CA VAL A 194 8.63 -13.51 9.23
C VAL A 194 9.06 -14.96 9.22
N ARG A 195 8.56 -15.73 10.18
CA ARG A 195 8.79 -17.18 10.29
C ARG A 195 7.47 -17.91 10.15
N ARG A 196 7.32 -18.57 9.01
CA ARG A 196 6.09 -19.29 8.66
C ARG A 196 6.03 -20.63 9.40
N PRO A 197 4.85 -21.03 9.90
CA PRO A 197 4.63 -22.39 10.36
C PRO A 197 4.95 -23.43 9.27
N PRO A 198 5.44 -24.63 9.64
CA PRO A 198 5.72 -25.69 8.68
C PRO A 198 4.49 -26.03 7.85
N GLY A 199 4.64 -26.14 6.53
CA GLY A 199 3.56 -26.50 5.61
C GLY A 199 2.65 -25.34 5.19
N MET A 200 2.84 -24.11 5.71
CA MET A 200 2.06 -22.94 5.28
C MET A 200 2.44 -22.50 3.85
N ARG A 201 1.50 -22.64 2.91
CA ARG A 201 1.61 -22.16 1.53
C ARG A 201 1.00 -20.76 1.39
N VAL A 202 1.65 -19.89 0.63
CA VAL A 202 1.15 -18.55 0.28
C VAL A 202 0.57 -18.55 -1.14
N PRO A 203 -0.45 -17.72 -1.45
CA PRO A 203 -1.08 -16.74 -0.56
C PRO A 203 -2.05 -17.36 0.46
N VAL A 204 -2.14 -16.76 1.64
CA VAL A 204 -3.10 -17.15 2.70
C VAL A 204 -4.09 -16.02 2.90
N ARG A 205 -5.38 -16.34 2.91
CA ARG A 205 -6.44 -15.42 3.32
C ARG A 205 -7.02 -15.88 4.64
N THR A 206 -7.06 -14.99 5.61
CA THR A 206 -7.51 -15.26 6.97
C THR A 206 -8.08 -13.97 7.60
N LYS A 207 -8.26 -13.98 8.91
CA LYS A 207 -8.74 -12.84 9.70
C LYS A 207 -8.03 -12.77 11.03
N VAL A 208 -8.06 -11.60 11.66
CA VAL A 208 -7.68 -11.47 13.07
C VAL A 208 -8.64 -12.32 13.90
N THR A 209 -8.12 -13.34 14.57
CA THR A 209 -8.91 -14.26 15.40
C THR A 209 -8.95 -13.83 16.85
N ASP A 210 -7.84 -13.32 17.37
CA ASP A 210 -7.76 -12.89 18.76
C ASP A 210 -6.66 -11.83 18.96
N LYS A 211 -6.73 -11.12 20.09
CA LYS A 211 -5.71 -10.17 20.54
C LYS A 211 -5.35 -10.49 21.97
N LYS A 212 -4.10 -10.86 22.19
CA LYS A 212 -3.61 -11.36 23.48
C LYS A 212 -2.49 -10.49 23.99
N VAL A 213 -2.44 -10.41 25.30
CA VAL A 213 -1.45 -9.63 26.03
C VAL A 213 -0.96 -10.49 27.17
N TYR A 214 0.35 -10.58 27.32
CA TYR A 214 1.01 -11.49 28.25
C TYR A 214 1.94 -10.72 29.18
N ILE A 215 1.89 -11.05 30.46
CA ILE A 215 2.82 -10.57 31.48
C ILE A 215 3.38 -11.80 32.18
N ASN A 216 4.70 -11.97 32.15
CA ASN A 216 5.38 -13.12 32.76
C ASN A 216 4.76 -14.47 32.32
N GLY A 217 4.38 -14.58 31.05
CA GLY A 217 3.76 -15.77 30.48
C GLY A 217 2.27 -15.98 30.83
N ARG A 218 1.65 -15.10 31.62
CA ARG A 218 0.21 -15.14 31.92
C ARG A 218 -0.56 -14.14 31.07
N GLN A 219 -1.66 -14.60 30.48
CA GLN A 219 -2.53 -13.71 29.72
C GLN A 219 -3.25 -12.74 30.65
N VAL A 220 -3.25 -11.47 30.30
CA VAL A 220 -3.97 -10.39 31.01
C VAL A 220 -5.01 -9.75 30.10
N MET A 221 -5.95 -9.01 30.69
CA MET A 221 -6.95 -8.27 29.93
C MET A 221 -6.32 -7.09 29.19
N LEU A 222 -6.83 -6.81 27.98
CA LEU A 222 -6.45 -5.63 27.19
C LEU A 222 -6.70 -4.32 27.96
N SER A 223 -7.73 -4.27 28.80
CA SER A 223 -8.07 -3.10 29.63
C SER A 223 -7.31 -3.03 30.95
N SER A 224 -6.28 -3.86 31.17
CA SER A 224 -5.50 -3.82 32.42
C SER A 224 -4.53 -2.65 32.44
N GLU A 225 -4.25 -2.10 33.63
CA GLU A 225 -3.27 -1.01 33.80
C GLU A 225 -1.86 -1.44 33.40
N SER A 226 -1.54 -2.73 33.56
CA SER A 226 -0.25 -3.31 33.19
C SER A 226 -0.08 -3.56 31.69
N TYR A 227 -1.06 -3.19 30.85
CA TYR A 227 -1.03 -3.35 29.38
C TYR A 227 0.25 -2.79 28.75
N HIS A 228 0.78 -1.68 29.27
CA HIS A 228 1.95 -1.00 28.72
C HIS A 228 3.24 -1.82 28.79
N GLN A 229 3.38 -2.69 29.80
CA GLN A 229 4.60 -3.49 30.04
C GLN A 229 4.49 -4.91 29.50
N ALA A 230 3.41 -5.20 28.77
CA ALA A 230 3.03 -6.55 28.44
C ALA A 230 3.40 -6.91 27.00
N GLU A 231 3.81 -8.16 26.78
CA GLU A 231 4.05 -8.70 25.45
C GLU A 231 2.72 -8.82 24.70
N LYS A 232 2.65 -8.26 23.49
CA LYS A 232 1.40 -8.18 22.72
C LYS A 232 1.48 -9.10 21.51
N ALA A 233 0.37 -9.80 21.28
CA ALA A 233 0.21 -10.69 20.16
C ALA A 233 -1.15 -10.49 19.49
N VAL A 234 -1.14 -10.45 18.14
CA VAL A 234 -2.36 -10.47 17.33
C VAL A 234 -2.40 -11.76 16.54
N ASP A 235 -3.37 -12.61 16.83
CA ASP A 235 -3.51 -13.90 16.16
C ASP A 235 -4.26 -13.71 14.82
N PHE A 236 -3.69 -14.24 13.74
CA PHE A 236 -4.27 -14.22 12.40
C PHE A 236 -4.91 -15.57 12.02
N GLY A 237 -5.13 -16.48 12.96
CA GLY A 237 -5.47 -17.87 12.64
C GLY A 237 -4.34 -18.60 11.90
N ASN A 238 -4.59 -19.84 11.45
CA ASN A 238 -3.59 -20.68 10.75
C ASN A 238 -2.24 -20.80 11.49
N SER A 239 -2.27 -20.74 12.82
CA SER A 239 -1.09 -20.75 13.69
C SER A 239 -0.07 -19.63 13.40
N LEU A 240 -0.51 -18.51 12.83
CA LEU A 240 0.29 -17.31 12.66
C LEU A 240 -0.18 -16.19 13.57
N SER A 241 0.78 -15.55 14.22
CA SER A 241 0.56 -14.40 15.10
C SER A 241 1.54 -13.29 14.74
N LEU A 242 1.09 -12.06 14.77
CA LEU A 242 1.97 -10.90 14.88
C LEU A 242 2.42 -10.77 16.34
N ARG A 243 3.72 -10.55 16.55
CA ARG A 243 4.36 -10.50 17.87
C ARG A 243 5.26 -9.29 17.99
N SER A 244 5.22 -8.65 19.16
CA SER A 244 6.15 -7.58 19.53
C SER A 244 7.53 -8.13 19.87
N VAL A 245 8.55 -7.39 19.48
CA VAL A 245 9.94 -7.56 19.95
C VAL A 245 10.35 -6.25 20.61
N SER A 246 10.82 -6.34 21.85
CA SER A 246 11.24 -5.18 22.64
C SER A 246 12.46 -4.51 22.01
N GLU A 247 12.69 -3.24 22.34
CA GLU A 247 13.86 -2.54 21.85
C GLU A 247 15.15 -3.15 22.43
N GLY A 248 16.16 -3.39 21.58
CA GLY A 248 17.41 -4.04 21.97
C GLY A 248 17.34 -5.57 22.10
N GLU A 249 16.16 -6.19 21.96
CA GLU A 249 16.02 -7.64 21.92
C GLU A 249 16.05 -8.19 20.49
N ASP A 250 16.57 -9.41 20.36
CA ASP A 250 16.60 -10.14 19.09
C ASP A 250 15.31 -10.94 18.87
N VAL A 251 15.01 -11.19 17.59
CA VAL A 251 13.84 -11.98 17.20
C VAL A 251 13.97 -13.44 17.70
N PRO A 252 13.04 -13.94 18.53
CA PRO A 252 13.17 -15.27 19.17
C PRO A 252 13.31 -16.43 18.18
N GLU A 253 14.50 -17.04 18.06
CA GLU A 253 14.89 -17.96 16.96
C GLU A 253 13.89 -19.08 16.61
N ARG A 254 13.26 -19.70 17.62
CA ARG A 254 12.43 -20.90 17.46
C ARG A 254 10.93 -20.62 17.36
N SER A 255 10.54 -19.35 17.31
CA SER A 255 9.15 -18.94 17.29
C SER A 255 8.65 -18.66 15.87
N PHE A 256 7.47 -19.17 15.53
CA PHE A 256 6.75 -18.79 14.31
C PHE A 256 5.94 -17.51 14.54
N GLY A 257 5.86 -16.67 13.52
CA GLY A 257 5.15 -15.41 13.62
C GLY A 257 5.64 -14.34 12.64
N VAL A 258 4.94 -13.23 12.64
CA VAL A 258 5.36 -11.96 12.05
C VAL A 258 5.89 -11.09 13.19
N PHE A 259 7.17 -10.75 13.15
CA PHE A 259 7.85 -10.03 14.23
C PHE A 259 8.02 -8.57 13.85
N MET A 260 7.64 -7.69 14.77
CA MET A 260 7.65 -6.23 14.58
C MET A 260 8.11 -5.55 15.85
N ARG A 261 8.50 -4.27 15.76
CA ARG A 261 8.82 -3.47 16.93
C ARG A 261 7.60 -3.29 17.81
N GLU A 262 7.80 -3.26 19.12
CA GLU A 262 6.71 -3.08 20.09
C GLU A 262 5.85 -1.85 19.78
N SER A 263 6.46 -0.72 19.42
CA SER A 263 5.73 0.51 19.04
C SER A 263 4.71 0.29 17.93
N ASP A 264 5.07 -0.49 16.91
CA ASP A 264 4.22 -0.75 15.75
C ASP A 264 3.11 -1.74 16.11
N VAL A 265 3.42 -2.73 16.95
CA VAL A 265 2.42 -3.67 17.47
C VAL A 265 1.40 -2.95 18.36
N ASP A 266 1.82 -1.99 19.19
CA ASP A 266 0.94 -1.18 20.03
C ASP A 266 -0.03 -0.35 19.19
N GLU A 267 0.48 0.28 18.14
CA GLU A 267 -0.35 1.01 17.19
C GLU A 267 -1.35 0.09 16.50
N LEU A 268 -0.91 -1.07 16.01
CA LEU A 268 -1.78 -2.08 15.41
C LEU A 268 -2.80 -2.66 16.40
N MET A 269 -2.45 -2.87 17.66
CA MET A 269 -3.37 -3.32 18.71
C MET A 269 -4.49 -2.32 18.97
N THR A 270 -4.19 -1.03 18.76
CA THR A 270 -5.13 0.08 18.84
C THR A 270 -6.10 0.08 17.66
N VAL A 271 -5.64 -0.17 16.44
CA VAL A 271 -6.51 -0.05 15.24
C VAL A 271 -7.14 -1.36 14.77
N LEU A 272 -6.52 -2.52 15.06
CA LEU A 272 -7.01 -3.81 14.62
C LEU A 272 -8.10 -4.37 15.54
N ARG A 273 -9.15 -4.89 14.94
CA ARG A 273 -10.26 -5.61 15.54
C ARG A 273 -10.20 -7.08 15.19
N VAL A 274 -10.72 -7.90 16.11
CA VAL A 274 -11.08 -9.28 15.79
C VAL A 274 -12.08 -9.27 14.62
N GLY A 275 -11.78 -10.05 13.60
CA GLY A 275 -12.53 -10.11 12.35
C GLY A 275 -11.97 -9.27 11.20
N ASN A 276 -10.99 -8.37 11.42
CA ASN A 276 -10.32 -7.69 10.31
C ASN A 276 -9.68 -8.72 9.35
N ARG A 277 -9.79 -8.46 8.05
CA ARG A 277 -9.26 -9.36 7.02
C ARG A 277 -7.74 -9.30 7.01
N VAL A 278 -7.10 -10.45 6.82
CA VAL A 278 -5.65 -10.57 6.73
C VAL A 278 -5.31 -11.36 5.48
N GLU A 279 -4.45 -10.81 4.64
CA GLU A 279 -3.92 -11.46 3.45
C GLU A 279 -2.39 -11.57 3.59
N ILE A 280 -1.85 -12.76 3.40
CA ILE A 280 -0.41 -13.01 3.42
C ILE A 280 -0.03 -13.41 2.00
N ASN A 281 0.74 -12.53 1.37
CA ASN A 281 1.16 -12.69 -0.01
C ASN A 281 2.66 -13.01 -0.06
N PRO A 282 3.13 -13.63 -1.16
CA PRO A 282 4.55 -13.85 -1.39
C PRO A 282 5.37 -12.59 -1.23
#